data_AF-A0A3D2CI91-F1
#
_entry.id   AF-A0A3D2CI91-F1
#
_cell.length_a   1.000
_cell.length_b   1.000
_cell.length_c   1.000
_cell.angle_alpha   90.00
_cell.angle_beta   90.00
_cell.angle_gamma   90.00
#
_symmetry.space_group_name_H-M   'P 1'
#
loop_
_entity.id
_entity.type
_entity.pdbx_description
1 polymer ?
#
loop_
_entity_poly.entity_id
_entity_poly.type
_entity_poly.pdbx_seq_one_letter_code
_entity_poly.pdbx_strand_id
1 'polypeptide(L)'
;MNSQKEVDFLCGKCYTPRRDGFDSSESEREGDRLKNKKKIVSLFFLLLLIFSSVLALSSCGQSETNRERLEEALSAKVSEELYTSASYETYTIAYNQAKELLKKENATALELERALEELTEAKKNLVKKADFSQLKLAVESHEKIKESSYTLSSYKAYTEAYEAALLVYNRDSATQGEINAVVIALNNAIKGLILLPDNSSLQELVKEHIEAGGYTSSSYRAYEEAYTLAMTLLQQESPAVSELKVAENRLKQSIAQLVKRGDVSALSSKIEYIQKNLLIADEKGREPRERYASAGYLSLMSLMERAEEYLSTGDISQEELSLFLADLDLACGRLVDLGRLLDVYETASGYAATQSDKVYTESSYNTLSVAMVEAYNFSKKTDVTADEVEGAVKKLESAIEGMERITVHADGEKDKSIGSLTVRVGATSVTVNGYMADYTGFFRKMLSENLDFIYNPVGEGVEFGKGKVKVFLGEKTLRITVTGDLPLFQEDLAAVTFGNLNLGSTEFMVAEEENMGNPTSYESRVLTENGKEYKIAILTYENEDDGLKMTVQYDTIGQYIRSVEFVQTENPAGAVEPTEPTEPTEPAEGL
;
A
#
# COMPACT_ATOMS: atom_id res chain seq x y z
N MET A 1 93.85 -21.06 -104.85
CA MET A 1 92.94 -20.28 -105.71
C MET A 1 92.27 -21.30 -106.61
N ASN A 2 90.96 -21.40 -106.71
CA ASN A 2 90.04 -20.30 -106.55
C ASN A 2 88.65 -20.99 -106.57
N SER A 3 87.78 -20.71 -105.60
CA SER A 3 86.94 -19.51 -105.70
C SER A 3 86.57 -19.27 -107.15
N GLN A 4 85.34 -19.59 -107.51
CA GLN A 4 84.58 -18.95 -108.58
C GLN A 4 85.32 -18.02 -109.57
N LYS A 5 85.00 -18.25 -110.85
CA LYS A 5 85.20 -17.38 -112.02
C LYS A 5 86.64 -17.46 -112.55
N GLU A 6 86.85 -17.60 -113.86
CA GLU A 6 86.23 -16.83 -114.92
C GLU A 6 86.26 -17.60 -116.25
N VAL A 7 85.41 -17.13 -117.17
CA VAL A 7 85.12 -17.61 -118.53
C VAL A 7 86.29 -17.26 -119.45
N ASP A 8 86.69 -18.15 -120.37
CA ASP A 8 86.81 -17.78 -121.78
C ASP A 8 87.19 -18.92 -122.74
N PHE A 9 86.70 -18.70 -123.94
CA PHE A 9 86.55 -19.52 -125.12
C PHE A 9 87.77 -19.36 -126.05
N LEU A 10 88.25 -20.45 -126.68
CA LEU A 10 88.70 -20.57 -128.09
C LEU A 10 89.93 -21.47 -128.33
N CYS A 11 89.66 -22.52 -129.12
CA CYS A 11 90.31 -22.87 -130.38
C CYS A 11 91.79 -23.31 -130.42
N GLY A 12 92.00 -24.50 -131.01
CA GLY A 12 92.84 -24.57 -132.21
C GLY A 12 94.25 -25.16 -132.05
N LYS A 13 94.32 -26.48 -132.20
CA LYS A 13 95.22 -27.25 -133.10
C LYS A 13 96.76 -27.05 -133.04
N CYS A 14 97.40 -28.22 -133.00
CA CYS A 14 98.54 -28.69 -133.81
C CYS A 14 99.94 -28.85 -133.19
N TYR A 15 100.40 -30.11 -133.30
CA TYR A 15 101.74 -30.61 -133.67
C TYR A 15 102.82 -30.93 -132.60
N THR A 16 103.15 -32.23 -132.60
CA THR A 16 104.36 -33.00 -132.17
C THR A 16 105.72 -32.34 -132.56
N PRO A 17 106.93 -32.76 -132.08
CA PRO A 17 107.33 -34.17 -131.84
C PRO A 17 108.47 -34.53 -130.83
N ARG A 18 108.62 -35.87 -130.62
CA ARG A 18 109.84 -36.71 -130.44
C ARG A 18 110.72 -36.71 -129.16
N ARG A 19 110.84 -37.94 -128.62
CA ARG A 19 112.01 -38.79 -128.22
C ARG A 19 113.06 -38.33 -127.17
N ASP A 20 113.16 -39.23 -126.18
CA ASP A 20 114.31 -39.83 -125.50
C ASP A 20 115.24 -39.00 -124.59
N GLY A 21 115.46 -39.51 -123.37
CA GLY A 21 116.58 -39.13 -122.49
C GLY A 21 116.37 -39.49 -121.02
N PHE A 22 116.94 -40.62 -120.61
CA PHE A 22 117.02 -41.18 -119.25
C PHE A 22 118.10 -40.45 -118.41
N ASP A 23 117.87 -40.13 -117.13
CA ASP A 23 118.93 -40.21 -116.11
C ASP A 23 118.35 -40.34 -114.69
N SER A 24 118.99 -41.18 -113.87
CA SER A 24 118.48 -41.74 -112.61
C SER A 24 119.43 -41.41 -111.46
N SER A 25 119.06 -40.48 -110.57
CA SER A 25 119.69 -40.33 -109.25
C SER A 25 118.78 -39.73 -108.15
N GLU A 26 117.46 -39.70 -108.37
CA GLU A 26 116.47 -39.10 -107.44
C GLU A 26 115.78 -40.12 -106.51
N SER A 27 116.08 -41.42 -106.63
CA SER A 27 115.35 -42.49 -105.94
C SER A 27 115.76 -42.75 -104.48
N GLU A 28 116.95 -42.33 -104.03
CA GLU A 28 117.44 -42.67 -102.68
C GLU A 28 117.03 -41.67 -101.58
N ARG A 29 116.69 -40.41 -101.90
CA ARG A 29 116.23 -39.42 -100.90
C ARG A 29 114.71 -39.42 -100.67
N GLU A 30 113.92 -39.97 -101.59
CA GLU A 30 112.47 -40.12 -101.43
C GLU A 30 112.08 -41.30 -100.53
N GLY A 31 112.89 -42.37 -100.51
CA GLY A 31 112.64 -43.58 -99.72
C GLY A 31 112.57 -43.31 -98.20
N ASP A 32 113.47 -42.49 -97.67
CA ASP A 32 113.53 -42.21 -96.22
C ASP A 32 112.47 -41.21 -95.76
N ARG A 33 112.08 -40.24 -96.61
CA ARG A 33 110.93 -39.34 -96.36
C ARG A 33 109.60 -40.09 -96.38
N LEU A 34 109.42 -41.07 -97.27
CA LEU A 34 108.24 -41.92 -97.35
C LEU A 34 108.17 -42.92 -96.18
N LYS A 35 109.31 -43.47 -95.72
CA LYS A 35 109.36 -44.32 -94.52
C LYS A 35 109.02 -43.54 -93.24
N ASN A 36 109.50 -42.31 -93.07
CA ASN A 36 109.13 -41.48 -91.92
C ASN A 36 107.68 -40.99 -91.97
N LYS A 37 107.14 -40.63 -93.14
CA LYS A 37 105.70 -40.29 -93.28
C LYS A 37 104.79 -41.49 -92.99
N LYS A 38 105.12 -42.69 -93.47
CA LYS A 38 104.36 -43.91 -93.15
C LYS A 38 104.44 -44.28 -91.67
N LYS A 39 105.60 -44.12 -91.02
CA LYS A 39 105.76 -44.30 -89.57
C LYS A 39 104.95 -43.29 -88.76
N ILE A 40 104.93 -42.01 -89.15
CA ILE A 40 104.15 -40.96 -88.46
C ILE A 40 102.65 -41.16 -88.64
N VAL A 41 102.17 -41.50 -89.85
CA VAL A 41 100.74 -41.80 -90.09
C VAL A 41 100.31 -43.07 -89.36
N SER A 42 101.15 -44.11 -89.35
CA SER A 42 100.90 -45.34 -88.58
C SER A 42 100.91 -45.08 -87.07
N LEU A 43 101.81 -44.23 -86.57
CA LEU A 43 101.86 -43.85 -85.17
C LEU A 43 100.65 -42.99 -84.79
N PHE A 44 100.19 -42.09 -85.67
CA PHE A 44 98.98 -41.29 -85.48
C PHE A 44 97.73 -42.16 -85.48
N PHE A 45 97.60 -43.15 -86.38
CA PHE A 45 96.50 -44.12 -86.39
C PHE A 45 96.50 -45.00 -85.13
N LEU A 46 97.69 -45.42 -84.67
CA LEU A 46 97.85 -46.14 -83.42
C LEU A 46 97.50 -45.26 -82.22
N LEU A 47 97.91 -43.99 -82.21
CA LEU A 47 97.57 -43.03 -81.15
C LEU A 47 96.08 -42.70 -81.14
N LEU A 48 95.41 -42.68 -82.30
CA LEU A 48 93.96 -42.46 -82.44
C LEU A 48 93.16 -43.71 -82.02
N LEU A 49 93.67 -44.91 -82.30
CA LEU A 49 93.15 -46.17 -81.75
C LEU A 49 93.37 -46.26 -80.23
N ILE A 50 94.53 -45.82 -79.73
CA ILE A 50 94.81 -45.78 -78.29
C ILE A 50 93.95 -44.70 -77.61
N PHE A 51 93.82 -43.49 -78.16
CA PHE A 51 92.93 -42.46 -77.64
C PHE A 51 91.47 -42.90 -77.70
N SER A 52 91.03 -43.53 -78.79
CA SER A 52 89.69 -44.10 -78.90
C SER A 52 89.46 -45.22 -77.90
N SER A 53 90.48 -46.05 -77.62
CA SER A 53 90.41 -47.09 -76.58
C SER A 53 90.43 -46.51 -75.16
N VAL A 54 91.20 -45.45 -74.88
CA VAL A 54 91.26 -44.78 -73.56
C VAL A 54 89.99 -43.97 -73.30
N LEU A 55 89.42 -43.32 -74.31
CA LEU A 55 88.11 -42.66 -74.23
C LEU A 55 86.99 -43.69 -74.06
N ALA A 56 87.08 -44.84 -74.74
CA ALA A 56 86.17 -45.97 -74.53
C ALA A 56 86.32 -46.57 -73.12
N LEU A 57 87.53 -46.74 -72.58
CA LEU A 57 87.77 -47.18 -71.21
C LEU A 57 87.24 -46.17 -70.16
N SER A 58 87.43 -44.87 -70.38
CA SER A 58 86.95 -43.81 -69.49
C SER A 58 85.41 -43.71 -69.48
N SER A 59 84.78 -43.75 -70.64
CA SER A 59 83.31 -43.79 -70.78
C SER A 59 82.69 -45.11 -70.29
N CYS A 60 83.41 -46.23 -70.42
CA CYS A 60 83.00 -47.52 -69.88
C CYS A 60 83.10 -47.55 -68.35
N GLY A 61 84.16 -47.00 -67.76
CA GLY A 61 84.30 -46.86 -66.30
C GLY A 61 83.29 -45.89 -65.66
N GLN A 62 82.94 -44.80 -66.36
CA GLN A 62 81.87 -43.89 -65.92
C GLN A 62 80.48 -44.55 -65.98
N SER A 63 80.24 -45.38 -67.00
CA SER A 63 78.99 -46.16 -67.11
C SER A 63 78.86 -47.20 -65.98
N GLU A 64 79.96 -47.89 -65.65
CA GLU A 64 80.00 -48.86 -64.53
C GLU A 64 79.75 -48.17 -63.18
N THR A 65 80.40 -47.03 -62.93
CA THR A 65 80.20 -46.24 -61.69
C THR A 65 78.76 -45.70 -61.57
N ASN A 66 78.18 -45.19 -62.66
CA ASN A 66 76.79 -44.70 -62.66
C ASN A 66 75.78 -45.84 -62.52
N ARG A 67 76.10 -47.03 -63.04
CA ARG A 67 75.30 -48.24 -62.88
C ARG A 67 75.25 -48.67 -61.40
N GLU A 68 76.40 -48.74 -60.72
CA GLU A 68 76.48 -49.06 -59.29
C GLU A 68 75.66 -48.08 -58.43
N ARG A 69 75.76 -46.78 -58.70
CA ARG A 69 75.00 -45.74 -57.98
C ARG A 69 73.48 -45.86 -58.21
N LEU A 70 73.07 -46.23 -59.43
CA LEU A 70 71.66 -46.44 -59.76
C LEU A 70 71.11 -47.71 -59.09
N GLU A 71 71.91 -48.78 -59.02
CA GLU A 71 71.60 -50.01 -58.27
C GLU A 71 71.44 -49.73 -56.77
N GLU A 72 72.35 -48.95 -56.19
CA GLU A 72 72.26 -48.52 -54.79
C GLU A 72 70.98 -47.71 -54.54
N ALA A 73 70.66 -46.74 -55.40
CA ALA A 73 69.44 -45.93 -55.29
C ALA A 73 68.15 -46.77 -55.35
N LEU A 74 68.13 -47.84 -56.16
CA LEU A 74 67.01 -48.78 -56.25
C LEU A 74 66.90 -49.72 -55.04
N SER A 75 68.02 -50.05 -54.38
CA SER A 75 68.02 -50.90 -53.18
C SER A 75 67.23 -50.26 -52.01
N ALA A 76 67.18 -48.93 -51.96
CA ALA A 76 66.49 -48.16 -50.94
C ALA A 76 65.03 -47.86 -51.31
N LYS A 77 64.24 -48.90 -51.57
CA LYS A 77 62.81 -48.79 -51.89
C LYS A 77 62.02 -48.25 -50.69
N VAL A 78 61.10 -47.33 -50.96
CA VAL A 78 60.18 -46.76 -49.96
C VAL A 78 58.81 -47.46 -49.97
N SER A 79 58.10 -47.45 -48.84
CA SER A 79 56.77 -48.07 -48.71
C SER A 79 55.66 -47.15 -49.23
N GLU A 80 54.83 -47.67 -50.14
CA GLU A 80 53.65 -46.98 -50.71
C GLU A 80 52.68 -46.45 -49.66
N GLU A 81 52.50 -47.21 -48.57
CA GLU A 81 51.50 -46.92 -47.54
C GLU A 81 51.73 -45.58 -46.85
N LEU A 82 52.98 -45.09 -46.83
CA LEU A 82 53.41 -43.88 -46.12
C LEU A 82 53.26 -42.59 -46.95
N TYR A 83 53.09 -42.70 -48.27
CA TYR A 83 53.14 -41.56 -49.19
C TYR A 83 51.85 -41.41 -50.01
N THR A 84 51.53 -40.20 -50.46
CA THR A 84 50.33 -39.94 -51.27
C THR A 84 50.42 -40.68 -52.61
N SER A 85 49.29 -41.16 -53.12
CA SER A 85 49.25 -41.97 -54.35
C SER A 85 49.92 -41.26 -55.54
N ALA A 86 49.70 -39.96 -55.71
CA ALA A 86 50.30 -39.18 -56.80
C ALA A 86 51.83 -39.04 -56.70
N SER A 87 52.35 -38.78 -55.49
CA SER A 87 53.81 -38.67 -55.30
C SER A 87 54.50 -40.04 -55.43
N TYR A 88 53.82 -41.10 -54.97
CA TYR A 88 54.32 -42.46 -55.07
C TYR A 88 54.24 -43.03 -56.51
N GLU A 89 53.22 -42.67 -57.29
CA GLU A 89 53.13 -43.00 -58.71
C GLU A 89 54.30 -42.39 -59.49
N THR A 90 54.61 -41.11 -59.22
CA THR A 90 55.77 -40.42 -59.83
C THR A 90 57.09 -41.12 -59.49
N TYR A 91 57.28 -41.49 -58.22
CA TYR A 91 58.42 -42.30 -57.78
C TYR A 91 58.46 -43.68 -58.46
N THR A 92 57.30 -44.35 -58.58
CA THR A 92 57.19 -45.69 -59.17
C THR A 92 57.53 -45.68 -60.66
N ILE A 93 57.15 -44.64 -61.39
CA ILE A 93 57.52 -44.45 -62.81
C ILE A 93 59.04 -44.33 -62.94
N ALA A 94 59.67 -43.41 -62.19
CA ALA A 94 61.12 -43.23 -62.21
C ALA A 94 61.88 -44.49 -61.75
N TYR A 95 61.37 -45.19 -60.74
CA TYR A 95 61.91 -46.44 -60.24
C TYR A 95 61.88 -47.55 -61.31
N ASN A 96 60.76 -47.69 -62.03
CA ASN A 96 60.63 -48.68 -63.10
C ASN A 96 61.50 -48.33 -64.31
N GLN A 97 61.59 -47.06 -64.69
CA GLN A 97 62.48 -46.60 -65.76
C GLN A 97 63.95 -46.89 -65.45
N ALA A 98 64.40 -46.58 -64.24
CA ALA A 98 65.74 -46.91 -63.77
C ALA A 98 66.00 -48.44 -63.79
N LYS A 99 65.03 -49.25 -63.35
CA LYS A 99 65.13 -50.71 -63.37
C LYS A 99 65.21 -51.29 -64.78
N GLU A 100 64.42 -50.78 -65.73
CA GLU A 100 64.49 -51.20 -67.12
C GLU A 100 65.82 -50.77 -67.77
N LEU A 101 66.33 -49.59 -67.43
CA LEU A 101 67.60 -49.10 -67.94
C LEU A 101 68.78 -50.00 -67.52
N LEU A 102 68.77 -50.54 -66.29
CA LEU A 102 69.80 -51.46 -65.81
C LEU A 102 69.84 -52.80 -66.56
N LYS A 103 68.74 -53.23 -67.18
CA LYS A 103 68.70 -54.45 -68.02
C LYS A 103 69.33 -54.25 -69.39
N LYS A 104 69.55 -53.00 -69.81
CA LYS A 104 70.15 -52.65 -71.10
C LYS A 104 71.68 -52.85 -71.00
N GLU A 105 72.18 -53.90 -71.67
CA GLU A 105 73.62 -54.26 -71.67
C GLU A 105 74.53 -53.06 -72.00
N ASN A 106 74.13 -52.24 -72.98
CA ASN A 106 74.88 -51.08 -73.46
C ASN A 106 74.24 -49.73 -73.07
N ALA A 107 73.73 -49.60 -71.85
CA ALA A 107 73.30 -48.30 -71.31
C ALA A 107 74.48 -47.31 -71.27
N THR A 108 74.26 -46.08 -71.73
CA THR A 108 75.29 -45.03 -71.73
C THR A 108 75.41 -44.38 -70.35
N ALA A 109 76.60 -43.83 -70.04
CA ALA A 109 76.82 -43.13 -68.77
C ALA A 109 75.82 -41.97 -68.54
N LEU A 110 75.44 -41.25 -69.60
CA LEU A 110 74.46 -40.15 -69.56
C LEU A 110 73.03 -40.65 -69.31
N GLU A 111 72.63 -41.78 -69.91
CA GLU A 111 71.32 -42.38 -69.65
C GLU A 111 71.20 -42.80 -68.17
N LEU A 112 72.26 -43.43 -67.63
CA LEU A 112 72.30 -43.86 -66.22
C LEU A 112 72.29 -42.67 -65.25
N GLU A 113 73.04 -41.61 -65.56
CA GLU A 113 73.07 -40.38 -64.76
C GLU A 113 71.70 -39.71 -64.72
N ARG A 114 71.03 -39.58 -65.87
CA ARG A 114 69.67 -39.02 -65.94
C ARG A 114 68.65 -39.85 -65.16
N ALA A 115 68.69 -41.18 -65.29
CA ALA A 115 67.79 -42.05 -64.54
C ALA A 115 68.04 -41.96 -63.02
N LEU A 116 69.30 -41.78 -62.60
CA LEU A 116 69.66 -41.55 -61.21
C LEU A 116 69.11 -40.21 -60.71
N GLU A 117 69.25 -39.13 -61.48
CA GLU A 117 68.69 -37.81 -61.17
C GLU A 117 67.15 -37.86 -61.08
N GLU A 118 66.49 -38.46 -62.08
CA GLU A 118 65.03 -38.60 -62.12
C GLU A 118 64.51 -39.41 -60.91
N LEU A 119 65.17 -40.52 -60.56
CA LEU A 119 64.81 -41.34 -59.40
C LEU A 119 65.04 -40.60 -58.07
N THR A 120 66.18 -39.91 -57.93
CA THR A 120 66.51 -39.18 -56.69
C THR A 120 65.59 -37.99 -56.48
N GLU A 121 65.26 -37.25 -57.53
CA GLU A 121 64.32 -36.14 -57.46
C GLU A 121 62.89 -36.64 -57.20
N ALA A 122 62.46 -37.73 -57.84
CA ALA A 122 61.16 -38.34 -57.54
C ALA A 122 61.07 -38.83 -56.09
N LYS A 123 62.14 -39.41 -55.54
CA LYS A 123 62.22 -39.81 -54.13
C LYS A 123 62.19 -38.62 -53.17
N LYS A 124 62.83 -37.50 -53.54
CA LYS A 124 62.80 -36.25 -52.76
C LYS A 124 61.42 -35.59 -52.77
N ASN A 125 60.68 -35.73 -53.87
CA ASN A 125 59.34 -35.17 -54.06
C ASN A 125 58.21 -36.07 -53.54
N LEU A 126 58.55 -37.16 -52.84
CA LEU A 126 57.59 -37.98 -52.12
C LEU A 126 56.91 -37.18 -51.00
N VAL A 127 55.57 -37.20 -50.99
CA VAL A 127 54.75 -36.48 -50.00
C VAL A 127 54.13 -37.48 -49.04
N LYS A 128 54.41 -37.36 -47.74
CA LYS A 128 53.83 -38.25 -46.73
C LYS A 128 52.31 -38.08 -46.65
N LYS A 129 51.58 -39.17 -46.39
CA LYS A 129 50.15 -39.08 -46.06
C LYS A 129 49.97 -38.35 -44.73
N ALA A 130 48.87 -37.61 -44.60
CA ALA A 130 48.50 -36.98 -43.35
C ALA A 130 47.99 -38.01 -42.34
N ASP A 131 48.16 -37.74 -41.05
CA ASP A 131 47.66 -38.60 -39.97
C ASP A 131 46.23 -38.19 -39.57
N PHE A 132 45.28 -39.08 -39.85
CA PHE A 132 43.86 -38.91 -39.55
C PHE A 132 43.45 -39.45 -38.18
N SER A 133 44.35 -40.05 -37.41
CA SER A 133 44.01 -40.79 -36.18
C SER A 133 43.23 -39.94 -35.17
N GLN A 134 43.65 -38.68 -34.96
CA GLN A 134 42.95 -37.77 -34.04
C GLN A 134 41.59 -37.32 -34.57
N LEU A 135 41.49 -37.05 -35.88
CA LEU A 135 40.23 -36.66 -36.50
C LEU A 135 39.21 -37.80 -36.48
N LYS A 136 39.67 -39.03 -36.73
CA LYS A 136 38.87 -40.24 -36.61
C LYS A 136 38.26 -40.37 -35.22
N LEU A 137 39.09 -40.29 -34.18
CA LEU A 137 38.63 -40.36 -32.78
C LEU A 137 37.64 -39.24 -32.45
N ALA A 138 37.90 -38.01 -32.91
CA ALA A 138 37.02 -36.88 -32.66
C ALA A 138 35.65 -37.05 -33.34
N VAL A 139 35.62 -37.52 -34.59
CA VAL A 139 34.39 -37.78 -35.34
C VAL A 139 33.61 -38.96 -34.75
N GLU A 140 34.26 -40.07 -34.41
CA GLU A 140 33.61 -41.25 -33.81
C GLU A 140 33.01 -40.97 -32.43
N SER A 141 33.50 -39.94 -31.71
CA SER A 141 32.93 -39.54 -30.41
C SER A 141 31.56 -38.84 -30.49
N HIS A 142 31.08 -38.51 -31.70
CA HIS A 142 29.86 -37.74 -31.95
C HIS A 142 28.55 -38.44 -31.52
N GLU A 143 28.47 -39.76 -31.63
CA GLU A 143 27.21 -40.52 -31.41
C GLU A 143 26.61 -40.40 -30.00
N LYS A 144 27.34 -39.79 -29.05
CA LYS A 144 26.92 -39.65 -27.65
C LYS A 144 26.21 -38.32 -27.33
N ILE A 145 26.21 -37.36 -28.24
CA ILE A 145 25.69 -36.02 -27.99
C ILE A 145 24.26 -35.92 -28.53
N LYS A 146 23.28 -35.77 -27.63
CA LYS A 146 21.87 -35.62 -27.98
C LYS A 146 21.50 -34.15 -28.09
N GLU A 147 20.98 -33.72 -29.23
CA GLU A 147 20.52 -32.35 -29.49
C GLU A 147 19.64 -31.77 -28.37
N SER A 148 18.63 -32.53 -27.94
CA SER A 148 17.65 -32.15 -26.91
C SER A 148 18.24 -31.83 -25.53
N SER A 149 19.53 -32.11 -25.30
CA SER A 149 20.21 -31.85 -24.02
C SER A 149 20.93 -30.50 -23.98
N TYR A 150 21.04 -29.79 -25.10
CA TYR A 150 21.85 -28.57 -25.22
C TYR A 150 21.05 -27.42 -25.82
N THR A 151 21.53 -26.19 -25.63
CA THR A 151 20.91 -25.01 -26.27
C THR A 151 21.06 -25.08 -27.79
N LEU A 152 20.08 -24.57 -28.54
CA LEU A 152 20.10 -24.62 -30.01
C LEU A 152 21.38 -23.99 -30.58
N SER A 153 21.81 -22.85 -30.02
CA SER A 153 22.99 -22.12 -30.48
C SER A 153 24.29 -22.91 -30.27
N SER A 154 24.47 -23.52 -29.10
CA SER A 154 25.67 -24.29 -28.80
C SER A 154 25.71 -25.61 -29.57
N TYR A 155 24.56 -26.27 -29.73
CA TYR A 155 24.44 -27.49 -30.53
C TYR A 155 24.65 -27.21 -32.02
N LYS A 156 24.13 -26.10 -32.56
CA LYS A 156 24.37 -25.68 -33.94
C LYS A 156 25.85 -25.47 -34.22
N ALA A 157 26.56 -24.74 -33.35
CA ALA A 157 28.01 -24.52 -33.49
C ALA A 157 28.80 -25.84 -33.47
N TYR A 158 28.37 -26.79 -32.63
CA TYR A 158 28.91 -28.14 -32.62
C TYR A 158 28.66 -28.90 -33.92
N THR A 159 27.43 -28.90 -34.43
CA THR A 159 27.05 -29.58 -35.67
C THR A 159 27.81 -29.01 -36.88
N GLU A 160 27.95 -27.68 -36.97
CA GLU A 160 28.73 -27.03 -38.04
C GLU A 160 30.22 -27.44 -37.99
N ALA A 161 30.83 -27.48 -36.80
CA ALA A 161 32.21 -27.92 -36.63
C ALA A 161 32.39 -29.42 -36.94
N TYR A 162 31.39 -30.24 -36.62
CA TYR A 162 31.36 -31.67 -36.92
C TYR A 162 31.24 -31.93 -38.43
N GLU A 163 30.36 -31.22 -39.13
CA GLU A 163 30.24 -31.28 -40.58
C GLU A 163 31.54 -30.86 -41.28
N ALA A 164 32.19 -29.78 -40.81
CA ALA A 164 33.49 -29.36 -41.32
C ALA A 164 34.59 -30.43 -41.10
N ALA A 165 34.57 -31.09 -39.93
CA ALA A 165 35.47 -32.19 -39.62
C ALA A 165 35.24 -33.40 -40.55
N LEU A 166 33.98 -33.75 -40.86
CA LEU A 166 33.62 -34.81 -41.81
C LEU A 166 34.09 -34.51 -43.24
N LEU A 167 33.98 -33.26 -43.69
CA LEU A 167 34.46 -32.85 -45.01
C LEU A 167 35.97 -33.05 -45.16
N VAL A 168 36.74 -32.75 -44.11
CA VAL A 168 38.20 -33.00 -44.11
C VAL A 168 38.50 -34.48 -43.97
N TYR A 169 37.76 -35.20 -43.12
CA TYR A 169 37.96 -36.64 -42.89
C TYR A 169 37.78 -37.49 -44.15
N ASN A 170 36.82 -37.13 -45.01
CA ASN A 170 36.53 -37.86 -46.24
C ASN A 170 37.39 -37.41 -47.45
N ARG A 171 38.37 -36.53 -47.24
CA ARG A 171 39.22 -36.00 -48.31
C ARG A 171 40.63 -36.56 -48.19
N ASP A 172 40.96 -37.54 -49.03
CA ASP A 172 42.27 -38.20 -49.10
C ASP A 172 43.45 -37.23 -49.33
N SER A 173 43.19 -36.04 -49.87
CA SER A 173 44.18 -34.99 -50.12
C SER A 173 44.33 -33.97 -48.97
N ALA A 174 43.65 -34.16 -47.84
CA ALA A 174 43.75 -33.24 -46.71
C ALA A 174 45.18 -33.16 -46.15
N THR A 175 45.61 -31.94 -45.85
CA THR A 175 46.92 -31.66 -45.24
C THR A 175 46.86 -31.80 -43.71
N GLN A 176 48.00 -32.05 -43.07
CA GLN A 176 48.05 -32.12 -41.60
C GLN A 176 47.58 -30.82 -40.94
N GLY A 177 47.81 -29.66 -41.57
CA GLY A 177 47.34 -28.36 -41.07
C GLY A 177 45.82 -28.28 -41.05
N GLU A 178 45.15 -28.72 -42.12
CA GLU A 178 43.69 -28.76 -42.20
C GLU A 178 43.11 -29.73 -41.17
N ILE A 179 43.70 -30.93 -41.03
CA ILE A 179 43.29 -31.92 -40.02
C ILE A 179 43.39 -31.32 -38.61
N ASN A 180 44.54 -30.74 -38.26
CA ASN A 180 44.74 -30.15 -36.93
C ASN A 180 43.75 -29.01 -36.68
N ALA A 181 43.47 -28.18 -37.68
CA ALA A 181 42.53 -27.07 -37.56
C ALA A 181 41.10 -27.56 -37.28
N VAL A 182 40.60 -28.56 -38.01
CA VAL A 182 39.24 -29.09 -37.77
C VAL A 182 39.13 -29.86 -36.46
N VAL A 183 40.18 -30.57 -36.03
CA VAL A 183 40.23 -31.24 -34.72
C VAL A 183 40.14 -30.21 -33.59
N ILE A 184 40.89 -29.11 -33.68
CA ILE A 184 40.82 -28.01 -32.70
C ILE A 184 39.42 -27.39 -32.69
N ALA A 185 38.86 -27.09 -33.88
CA ALA A 185 37.53 -26.49 -34.01
C ALA A 185 36.44 -27.39 -33.41
N LEU A 186 36.42 -28.67 -33.75
CA LEU A 186 35.45 -29.64 -33.23
C LEU A 186 35.58 -29.79 -31.71
N ASN A 187 36.81 -29.91 -31.18
CA ASN A 187 37.02 -30.00 -29.73
C ASN A 187 36.59 -28.73 -28.99
N ASN A 188 36.81 -27.56 -29.57
CA ASN A 188 36.35 -26.30 -28.99
C ASN A 188 34.82 -26.20 -29.02
N ALA A 189 34.17 -26.65 -30.09
CA ALA A 189 32.72 -26.66 -30.19
C ALA A 189 32.09 -27.65 -29.18
N ILE A 190 32.69 -28.83 -28.98
CA ILE A 190 32.28 -29.78 -27.93
C ILE A 190 32.41 -29.14 -26.54
N LYS A 191 33.52 -28.44 -26.25
CA LYS A 191 33.69 -27.73 -24.97
C LYS A 191 32.73 -26.54 -24.83
N GLY A 192 32.28 -25.98 -25.94
CA GLY A 192 31.32 -24.87 -26.01
C GLY A 192 29.86 -25.30 -25.93
N LEU A 193 29.56 -26.61 -25.85
CA LEU A 193 28.22 -27.11 -25.64
C LEU A 193 27.67 -26.66 -24.27
N ILE A 194 26.47 -26.10 -24.28
CA ILE A 194 25.79 -25.58 -23.08
C ILE A 194 24.58 -26.47 -22.81
N LEU A 195 24.61 -27.21 -21.69
CA LEU A 195 23.50 -28.07 -21.28
C LEU A 195 22.25 -27.23 -20.98
N LEU A 196 21.09 -27.75 -21.40
CA LEU A 196 19.82 -27.21 -20.94
C LEU A 196 19.65 -27.48 -19.44
N PRO A 197 19.12 -26.51 -18.67
CA PRO A 197 18.78 -26.73 -17.27
C PRO A 197 17.74 -27.85 -17.12
N ASP A 198 17.92 -28.68 -16.09
CA ASP A 198 16.87 -29.59 -15.65
C ASP A 198 15.69 -28.77 -15.12
N ASN A 199 14.57 -28.85 -15.83
CA ASN A 199 13.31 -28.19 -15.50
C ASN A 199 12.19 -29.20 -15.24
N SER A 200 12.51 -30.49 -15.06
CA SER A 200 11.53 -31.56 -14.83
C SER A 200 10.60 -31.28 -13.64
N SER A 201 11.13 -30.75 -12.53
CA SER A 201 10.31 -30.34 -11.39
C SER A 201 9.37 -29.20 -11.72
N LEU A 202 9.77 -28.26 -12.58
CA LEU A 202 8.91 -27.14 -12.99
C LEU A 202 7.82 -27.62 -13.95
N GLN A 203 8.18 -28.50 -14.89
CA GLN A 203 7.24 -29.13 -15.82
C GLN A 203 6.17 -29.93 -15.08
N GLU A 204 6.53 -30.68 -14.03
CA GLU A 204 5.53 -31.40 -13.23
C GLU A 204 4.60 -30.44 -12.47
N LEU A 205 5.11 -29.32 -11.95
CA LEU A 205 4.28 -28.33 -11.25
C LEU A 205 3.25 -27.65 -12.17
N VAL A 206 3.58 -27.41 -13.44
CA VAL A 206 2.66 -26.74 -14.37
C VAL A 206 1.70 -27.71 -15.08
N LYS A 207 1.87 -29.02 -14.89
CA LYS A 207 1.09 -30.06 -15.57
C LYS A 207 -0.39 -30.00 -15.22
N GLU A 208 -0.71 -29.67 -13.98
CA GLU A 208 -2.07 -29.47 -13.51
C GLU A 208 -2.26 -28.01 -13.12
N HIS A 209 -3.15 -27.34 -13.86
CA HIS A 209 -3.55 -25.98 -13.53
C HIS A 209 -4.65 -26.01 -12.48
N ILE A 210 -4.46 -25.28 -11.39
CA ILE A 210 -5.45 -25.12 -10.33
C ILE A 210 -6.52 -24.13 -10.79
N GLU A 211 -7.79 -24.53 -10.70
CA GLU A 211 -8.95 -23.70 -11.03
C GLU A 211 -9.23 -22.63 -9.96
N ALA A 212 -9.70 -21.45 -10.39
CA ALA A 212 -9.92 -20.30 -9.51
C ALA A 212 -11.03 -20.48 -8.45
N GLY A 213 -12.07 -21.26 -8.77
CA GLY A 213 -13.34 -21.23 -8.05
C GLY A 213 -13.29 -21.55 -6.55
N GLY A 214 -12.24 -22.24 -6.08
CA GLY A 214 -12.08 -22.64 -4.68
C GLY A 214 -11.31 -21.67 -3.79
N TYR A 215 -10.71 -20.61 -4.34
CA TYR A 215 -9.69 -19.81 -3.66
C TYR A 215 -9.98 -18.31 -3.68
N THR A 216 -9.51 -17.58 -2.66
CA THR A 216 -9.66 -16.12 -2.61
C THR A 216 -8.97 -15.48 -3.81
N SER A 217 -9.52 -14.39 -4.36
CA SER A 217 -9.02 -13.78 -5.59
C SER A 217 -7.58 -13.30 -5.44
N SER A 218 -7.21 -12.82 -4.24
CA SER A 218 -5.85 -12.37 -3.93
C SER A 218 -4.83 -13.51 -3.96
N SER A 219 -5.12 -14.64 -3.31
CA SER A 219 -4.22 -15.80 -3.26
C SER A 219 -4.14 -16.50 -4.62
N TYR A 220 -5.27 -16.61 -5.32
CA TYR A 220 -5.33 -17.18 -6.66
C TYR A 220 -4.55 -16.33 -7.69
N ARG A 221 -4.67 -15.00 -7.65
CA ARG A 221 -3.90 -14.11 -8.54
C ARG A 221 -2.39 -14.33 -8.39
N ALA A 222 -1.88 -14.45 -7.17
CA ALA A 222 -0.46 -14.72 -6.93
C ALA A 222 -0.02 -16.08 -7.50
N TYR A 223 -0.90 -17.09 -7.43
CA TYR A 223 -0.69 -18.38 -8.10
C TYR A 223 -0.66 -18.23 -9.62
N GLU A 224 -1.66 -17.57 -10.21
CA GLU A 224 -1.80 -17.42 -11.67
C GLU A 224 -0.62 -16.65 -12.28
N GLU A 225 -0.13 -15.61 -11.61
CA GLU A 225 1.06 -14.86 -12.01
C GLU A 225 2.32 -15.75 -12.01
N ALA A 226 2.50 -16.58 -10.97
CA ALA A 226 3.63 -17.50 -10.87
C ALA A 226 3.54 -18.63 -11.91
N TYR A 227 2.34 -19.17 -12.14
CA TYR A 227 2.07 -20.19 -13.15
C TYR A 227 2.34 -19.65 -14.56
N THR A 228 1.84 -18.45 -14.87
CA THR A 228 2.06 -17.80 -16.16
C THR A 228 3.54 -17.54 -16.42
N LEU A 229 4.29 -17.09 -15.41
CA LEU A 229 5.74 -16.91 -15.50
C LEU A 229 6.45 -18.24 -15.79
N ALA A 230 6.10 -19.31 -15.07
CA ALA A 230 6.66 -20.64 -15.29
C ALA A 230 6.40 -21.15 -16.72
N MET A 231 5.15 -21.05 -17.19
CA MET A 231 4.77 -21.42 -18.56
C MET A 231 5.53 -20.61 -19.61
N THR A 232 5.70 -19.30 -19.41
CA THR A 232 6.44 -18.44 -20.32
C THR A 232 7.90 -18.87 -20.43
N LEU A 233 8.57 -19.14 -19.31
CA LEU A 233 9.97 -19.59 -19.31
C LEU A 233 10.14 -20.99 -19.92
N LEU A 234 9.19 -21.89 -19.71
CA LEU A 234 9.22 -23.23 -20.32
C LEU A 234 9.05 -23.21 -21.84
N GLN A 235 8.46 -22.15 -22.41
CA GLN A 235 8.33 -21.96 -23.86
C GLN A 235 9.53 -21.26 -24.49
N GLN A 236 10.44 -20.70 -23.69
CA GLN A 236 11.65 -20.08 -24.22
C GLN A 236 12.58 -21.13 -24.81
N GLU A 237 13.25 -20.78 -25.90
CA GLU A 237 14.20 -21.67 -26.60
C GLU A 237 15.44 -21.97 -25.74
N SER A 238 15.85 -21.01 -24.90
CA SER A 238 17.03 -21.12 -24.04
C SER A 238 16.86 -20.30 -22.74
N PRO A 239 15.92 -20.68 -21.86
CA PRO A 239 15.68 -19.98 -20.60
C PRO A 239 16.91 -20.03 -19.69
N ALA A 240 17.15 -18.97 -18.93
CA ALA A 240 18.24 -18.95 -17.97
C ALA A 240 17.95 -19.89 -16.78
N VAL A 241 18.95 -20.69 -16.37
CA VAL A 241 18.85 -21.65 -15.25
C VAL A 241 18.33 -20.98 -13.97
N SER A 242 18.83 -19.78 -13.67
CA SER A 242 18.42 -19.00 -12.49
C SER A 242 16.95 -18.57 -12.57
N GLU A 243 16.45 -18.21 -13.75
CA GLU A 243 15.06 -17.78 -13.93
C GLU A 243 14.09 -18.94 -13.74
N LEU A 244 14.41 -20.11 -14.31
CA LEU A 244 13.63 -21.33 -14.09
C LEU A 244 13.56 -21.70 -12.60
N LYS A 245 14.67 -21.59 -11.88
CA LYS A 245 14.68 -21.90 -10.45
C LYS A 245 13.86 -20.90 -9.63
N VAL A 246 13.92 -19.62 -9.99
CA VAL A 246 13.08 -18.58 -9.36
C VAL A 246 11.61 -18.85 -9.63
N ALA A 247 11.23 -19.18 -10.87
CA ALA A 247 9.85 -19.51 -11.21
C ALA A 247 9.35 -20.76 -10.48
N GLU A 248 10.16 -21.81 -10.40
CA GLU A 248 9.85 -23.02 -9.63
C GLU A 248 9.58 -22.71 -8.15
N ASN A 249 10.45 -21.93 -7.51
CA ASN A 249 10.27 -21.57 -6.10
C ASN A 249 9.04 -20.68 -5.90
N ARG A 250 8.81 -19.71 -6.78
CA ARG A 250 7.62 -18.84 -6.74
C ARG A 250 6.34 -19.64 -6.90
N LEU A 251 6.29 -20.57 -7.85
CA LEU A 251 5.12 -21.42 -8.08
C LEU A 251 4.86 -22.35 -6.89
N LYS A 252 5.90 -22.98 -6.33
CA LYS A 252 5.76 -23.78 -5.10
C LYS A 252 5.21 -22.97 -3.94
N GLN A 253 5.72 -21.75 -3.77
CA GLN A 253 5.30 -20.87 -2.69
C GLN A 253 3.85 -20.40 -2.89
N SER A 254 3.46 -19.99 -4.10
CA SER A 254 2.10 -19.50 -4.36
C SER A 254 1.07 -20.61 -4.22
N ILE A 255 1.36 -21.85 -4.66
CA ILE A 255 0.54 -23.03 -4.40
C ILE A 255 0.35 -23.26 -2.90
N ALA A 256 1.42 -23.16 -2.10
CA ALA A 256 1.35 -23.33 -0.65
C ALA A 256 0.59 -22.19 0.06
N GLN A 257 0.50 -21.02 -0.56
CA GLN A 257 -0.17 -19.82 -0.04
C GLN A 257 -1.60 -19.63 -0.56
N LEU A 258 -2.12 -20.59 -1.34
CA LEU A 258 -3.51 -20.59 -1.77
C LEU A 258 -4.46 -20.63 -0.55
N VAL A 259 -5.40 -19.70 -0.50
CA VAL A 259 -6.35 -19.57 0.61
C VAL A 259 -7.73 -19.97 0.11
N LYS A 260 -8.32 -21.00 0.73
CA LYS A 260 -9.67 -21.47 0.37
C LYS A 260 -10.72 -20.41 0.74
N ARG A 261 -11.69 -20.23 -0.14
CA ARG A 261 -12.89 -19.42 0.14
C ARG A 261 -13.71 -20.08 1.26
N GLY A 262 -14.32 -19.22 2.09
CA GLY A 262 -15.30 -19.64 3.07
C GLY A 262 -16.66 -19.91 2.44
N ASP A 263 -17.46 -20.76 3.09
CA ASP A 263 -18.85 -21.02 2.69
C ASP A 263 -19.78 -19.91 3.20
N VAL A 264 -20.21 -19.03 2.30
CA VAL A 264 -21.04 -17.86 2.61
C VAL A 264 -22.52 -18.18 2.89
N SER A 265 -22.93 -19.46 2.89
CA SER A 265 -24.32 -19.86 3.22
C SER A 265 -24.75 -19.39 4.61
N ALA A 266 -23.88 -19.53 5.62
CA ALA A 266 -24.14 -19.06 6.97
C ALA A 266 -24.29 -17.53 7.04
N LEU A 267 -23.50 -16.79 6.26
CA LEU A 267 -23.62 -15.34 6.15
C LEU A 267 -24.95 -14.94 5.51
N SER A 268 -25.34 -15.63 4.43
CA SER A 268 -26.63 -15.39 3.76
C SER A 268 -27.80 -15.56 4.72
N SER A 269 -27.84 -16.66 5.49
CA SER A 269 -28.88 -16.89 6.50
C SER A 269 -28.87 -15.83 7.62
N LYS A 270 -27.69 -15.37 8.04
CA LYS A 270 -27.55 -14.34 9.07
C LYS A 270 -28.08 -12.98 8.59
N ILE A 271 -27.78 -12.60 7.35
CA ILE A 271 -28.29 -11.37 6.75
C ILE A 271 -29.81 -11.43 6.59
N GLU A 272 -30.34 -12.56 6.13
CA GLU A 272 -31.79 -12.76 6.05
C GLU A 272 -32.46 -12.63 7.42
N TYR A 273 -31.86 -13.22 8.48
CA TYR A 273 -32.36 -13.08 9.85
C TYR A 273 -32.38 -11.62 10.30
N ILE A 274 -31.29 -10.87 10.08
CA ILE A 274 -31.18 -9.46 10.47
C ILE A 274 -32.25 -8.63 9.74
N GLN A 275 -32.39 -8.83 8.44
CA GLN A 275 -33.39 -8.11 7.63
C GLN A 275 -34.82 -8.40 8.07
N LYS A 276 -35.14 -9.66 8.41
CA LYS A 276 -36.50 -10.07 8.77
C LYS A 276 -36.90 -9.76 10.21
N ASN A 277 -35.95 -9.70 11.14
CA ASN A 277 -36.26 -9.61 12.56
C ASN A 277 -35.80 -8.29 13.20
N LEU A 278 -34.72 -7.69 12.72
CA LEU A 278 -34.12 -6.50 13.32
C LEU A 278 -34.38 -5.25 12.48
N LEU A 279 -34.31 -5.36 11.15
CA LEU A 279 -34.48 -4.23 10.23
C LEU A 279 -35.89 -4.16 9.62
N ILE A 280 -36.89 -4.31 10.48
CA ILE A 280 -38.30 -4.10 10.14
C ILE A 280 -38.84 -2.95 10.97
N ALA A 281 -39.87 -2.29 10.43
CA ALA A 281 -40.64 -1.33 11.21
C ALA A 281 -41.25 -2.04 12.42
N ASP A 282 -41.37 -1.32 13.54
CA ASP A 282 -42.04 -1.86 14.72
C ASP A 282 -43.56 -1.85 14.59
N GLU A 283 -44.26 -2.27 15.65
CA GLU A 283 -45.72 -2.36 15.68
C GLU A 283 -46.42 -1.00 15.45
N LYS A 284 -45.73 0.12 15.69
CA LYS A 284 -46.23 1.48 15.46
C LYS A 284 -45.78 2.06 14.11
N GLY A 285 -45.07 1.28 13.30
CA GLY A 285 -44.56 1.70 12.00
C GLY A 285 -43.31 2.58 12.07
N ARG A 286 -42.60 2.62 13.21
CA ARG A 286 -41.32 3.34 13.32
C ARG A 286 -40.24 2.54 12.60
N GLU A 287 -39.50 3.20 11.74
CA GLU A 287 -38.41 2.56 10.98
C GLU A 287 -37.25 2.18 11.91
N PRO A 288 -36.42 1.17 11.58
CA PRO A 288 -35.30 0.74 12.41
C PRO A 288 -34.35 1.88 12.83
N ARG A 289 -34.12 2.85 11.95
CA ARG A 289 -33.29 4.04 12.21
C ARG A 289 -33.86 4.98 13.29
N GLU A 290 -35.16 4.89 13.55
CA GLU A 290 -35.90 5.68 14.53
C GLU A 290 -36.03 4.90 15.84
N ARG A 291 -36.12 3.58 15.75
CA ARG A 291 -36.22 2.65 16.88
C ARG A 291 -34.89 2.44 17.60
N TYR A 292 -33.78 2.32 16.88
CA TYR A 292 -32.48 2.01 17.50
C TYR A 292 -31.61 3.25 17.72
N ALA A 293 -30.78 3.22 18.75
CA ALA A 293 -29.73 4.20 18.95
C ALA A 293 -28.78 4.27 17.74
N SER A 294 -28.41 5.49 17.35
CA SER A 294 -27.75 5.77 16.07
C SER A 294 -26.39 5.08 15.91
N ALA A 295 -25.53 5.04 16.94
CA ALA A 295 -24.21 4.41 16.80
C ALA A 295 -24.30 2.89 16.54
N GLY A 296 -25.14 2.18 17.30
CA GLY A 296 -25.34 0.74 17.12
C GLY A 296 -25.97 0.41 15.76
N TYR A 297 -26.99 1.17 15.35
CA TYR A 297 -27.63 1.04 14.06
C TYR A 297 -26.64 1.25 12.90
N LEU A 298 -25.88 2.34 12.91
CA LEU A 298 -24.89 2.63 11.86
C LEU A 298 -23.78 1.58 11.79
N SER A 299 -23.32 1.08 12.95
CA SER A 299 -22.33 0.00 13.00
C SER A 299 -22.85 -1.29 12.34
N LEU A 300 -24.11 -1.65 12.60
CA LEU A 300 -24.73 -2.82 11.97
C LEU A 300 -24.89 -2.61 10.46
N MET A 301 -25.36 -1.44 10.02
CA MET A 301 -25.55 -1.15 8.60
C MET A 301 -24.23 -1.20 7.81
N SER A 302 -23.13 -0.70 8.38
CA SER A 302 -21.79 -0.81 7.75
C SER A 302 -21.30 -2.25 7.63
N LEU A 303 -21.64 -3.11 8.60
CA LEU A 303 -21.36 -4.55 8.49
C LEU A 303 -22.26 -5.20 7.43
N MET A 304 -23.53 -4.83 7.33
CA MET A 304 -24.43 -5.38 6.31
C MET A 304 -24.00 -5.03 4.89
N GLU A 305 -23.53 -3.81 4.65
CA GLU A 305 -22.98 -3.41 3.35
C GLU A 305 -21.77 -4.28 2.96
N ARG A 306 -20.83 -4.50 3.90
CA ARG A 306 -19.69 -5.41 3.68
C ARG A 306 -20.14 -6.87 3.47
N ALA A 307 -21.21 -7.29 4.15
CA ALA A 307 -21.75 -8.63 3.98
C ALA A 307 -22.30 -8.84 2.56
N GLU A 308 -22.98 -7.85 2.00
CA GLU A 308 -23.47 -7.88 0.62
C GLU A 308 -22.32 -7.98 -0.38
N GLU A 309 -21.21 -7.28 -0.14
CA GLU A 309 -19.99 -7.40 -0.94
C GLU A 309 -19.42 -8.84 -0.90
N TYR A 310 -19.32 -9.45 0.28
CA TYR A 310 -18.87 -10.83 0.42
C TYR A 310 -19.83 -11.84 -0.22
N LEU A 311 -21.14 -11.62 -0.14
CA LEU A 311 -22.14 -12.49 -0.77
C LEU A 311 -22.10 -12.39 -2.30
N SER A 312 -21.81 -11.20 -2.84
CA SER A 312 -21.70 -10.96 -4.28
C SER A 312 -20.42 -11.56 -4.86
N THR A 313 -19.28 -11.37 -4.18
CA THR A 313 -17.97 -11.79 -4.69
C THR A 313 -17.59 -13.22 -4.30
N GLY A 314 -18.10 -13.70 -3.16
CA GLY A 314 -17.63 -14.91 -2.48
C GLY A 314 -16.16 -14.82 -2.06
N ASP A 315 -15.55 -13.64 -2.08
CA ASP A 315 -14.11 -13.45 -1.90
C ASP A 315 -13.75 -13.17 -0.44
N ILE A 316 -13.94 -14.19 0.39
CA ILE A 316 -13.62 -14.16 1.81
C ILE A 316 -13.05 -15.51 2.22
N SER A 317 -12.00 -15.54 3.02
CA SER A 317 -11.48 -16.80 3.57
C SER A 317 -12.39 -17.35 4.67
N GLN A 318 -12.28 -18.65 4.97
CA GLN A 318 -13.07 -19.25 6.07
C GLN A 318 -12.78 -18.62 7.44
N GLU A 319 -11.54 -18.20 7.68
CA GLU A 319 -11.13 -17.54 8.92
C GLU A 319 -11.73 -16.13 9.03
N GLU A 320 -11.58 -15.31 7.98
CA GLU A 320 -12.19 -13.97 7.93
C GLU A 320 -13.71 -14.05 8.03
N LEU A 321 -14.34 -15.01 7.37
CA LEU A 321 -15.79 -15.23 7.44
C LEU A 321 -16.24 -15.54 8.87
N SER A 322 -15.48 -16.36 9.60
CA SER A 322 -15.81 -16.71 10.98
C SER A 322 -15.72 -15.50 11.91
N LEU A 323 -14.70 -14.65 11.74
CA LEU A 323 -14.55 -13.40 12.48
C LEU A 323 -15.67 -12.41 12.13
N PHE A 324 -15.98 -12.28 10.84
CA PHE A 324 -17.03 -11.38 10.36
C PHE A 324 -18.42 -11.75 10.88
N LEU A 325 -18.73 -13.04 10.96
CA LEU A 325 -19.97 -13.53 11.58
C LEU A 325 -20.06 -13.17 13.06
N ALA A 326 -18.94 -13.26 13.79
CA ALA A 326 -18.87 -12.87 15.20
C ALA A 326 -19.04 -11.35 15.39
N ASP A 327 -18.45 -10.54 14.50
CA ASP A 327 -18.64 -9.08 14.49
C ASP A 327 -20.11 -8.72 14.22
N LEU A 328 -20.78 -9.43 13.31
CA LEU A 328 -22.22 -9.29 13.07
C LEU A 328 -23.04 -9.67 14.31
N ASP A 329 -22.73 -10.78 15.00
CA ASP A 329 -23.40 -11.15 16.26
C ASP A 329 -23.22 -10.07 17.33
N LEU A 330 -22.01 -9.56 17.47
CA LEU A 330 -21.69 -8.52 18.43
C LEU A 330 -22.43 -7.21 18.12
N ALA A 331 -22.50 -6.82 16.85
CA ALA A 331 -23.25 -5.64 16.43
C ALA A 331 -24.75 -5.79 16.70
N CYS A 332 -25.33 -6.96 16.40
CA CYS A 332 -26.74 -7.24 16.72
C CYS A 332 -27.00 -7.18 18.23
N GLY A 333 -26.12 -7.79 19.04
CA GLY A 333 -26.26 -7.80 20.51
C GLY A 333 -26.04 -6.44 21.17
N ARG A 334 -25.40 -5.49 20.47
CA ARG A 334 -25.17 -4.11 20.95
C ARG A 334 -26.24 -3.11 20.50
N LEU A 335 -27.24 -3.54 19.73
CA LEU A 335 -28.37 -2.68 19.39
C LEU A 335 -29.10 -2.28 20.67
N VAL A 336 -29.34 -0.97 20.81
CA VAL A 336 -30.12 -0.41 21.91
C VAL A 336 -31.46 0.05 21.37
N ASP A 337 -32.51 -0.67 21.77
CA ASP A 337 -33.89 -0.42 21.37
C ASP A 337 -34.49 0.74 22.19
N LEU A 338 -34.93 1.78 21.50
CA LEU A 338 -35.57 2.97 22.06
C LEU A 338 -37.09 2.88 22.03
N GLY A 339 -37.69 1.81 21.49
CA GLY A 339 -39.14 1.68 21.27
C GLY A 339 -39.97 2.00 22.53
N ARG A 340 -39.61 1.39 23.67
CA ARG A 340 -40.30 1.65 24.95
C ARG A 340 -40.12 3.09 25.41
N LEU A 341 -38.92 3.67 25.29
CA LEU A 341 -38.67 5.07 25.63
C LEU A 341 -39.54 6.01 24.77
N LEU A 342 -39.62 5.74 23.48
CA LEU A 342 -40.45 6.51 22.54
C LEU A 342 -41.95 6.36 22.86
N ASP A 343 -42.40 5.17 23.27
CA ASP A 343 -43.80 4.92 23.66
C ASP A 343 -44.21 5.69 24.92
N VAL A 344 -43.36 5.67 25.95
CA VAL A 344 -43.60 6.42 27.19
C VAL A 344 -43.49 7.92 26.92
N TYR A 345 -42.57 8.35 26.04
CA TYR A 345 -42.46 9.75 25.62
C TYR A 345 -43.68 10.26 24.86
N GLU A 346 -44.25 9.45 23.97
CA GLU A 346 -45.51 9.77 23.27
C GLU A 346 -46.65 9.94 24.29
N THR A 347 -46.73 9.04 25.28
CA THR A 347 -47.72 9.12 26.36
C THR A 347 -47.55 10.41 27.17
N ALA A 348 -46.32 10.72 27.62
CA ALA A 348 -45.99 11.95 28.32
C ALA A 348 -46.37 13.21 27.52
N SER A 349 -46.12 13.19 26.20
CA SER A 349 -46.45 14.29 25.29
C SER A 349 -47.96 14.55 25.22
N GLY A 350 -48.80 13.52 25.41
CA GLY A 350 -50.25 13.67 25.52
C GLY A 350 -50.67 14.52 26.73
N TYR A 351 -50.02 14.33 27.89
CA TYR A 351 -50.25 15.16 29.08
C TYR A 351 -49.79 16.61 28.88
N ALA A 352 -48.67 16.81 28.19
CA ALA A 352 -48.15 18.15 27.84
C ALA A 352 -49.08 18.92 26.89
N ALA A 353 -49.76 18.23 25.97
CA ALA A 353 -50.68 18.85 25.01
C ALA A 353 -52.01 19.33 25.66
N THR A 354 -52.42 18.75 26.80
CA THR A 354 -53.66 19.11 27.50
C THR A 354 -53.48 20.31 28.43
N GLN A 355 -53.51 21.55 27.91
CA GLN A 355 -53.55 22.83 28.66
C GLN A 355 -53.03 22.76 30.11
N SER A 356 -51.71 22.58 30.25
CA SER A 356 -50.97 22.31 31.50
C SER A 356 -51.44 23.09 32.72
N ASP A 357 -51.65 24.40 32.56
CA ASP A 357 -51.88 25.34 33.67
C ASP A 357 -53.32 25.32 34.20
N LYS A 358 -54.19 24.50 33.60
CA LYS A 358 -55.61 24.39 33.96
C LYS A 358 -56.00 23.01 34.48
N VAL A 359 -55.19 21.99 34.25
CA VAL A 359 -55.56 20.60 34.55
C VAL A 359 -54.68 19.98 35.62
N TYR A 360 -53.38 20.32 35.68
CA TYR A 360 -52.41 19.68 36.58
C TYR A 360 -51.67 20.70 37.45
N THR A 361 -51.14 20.25 38.60
CA THR A 361 -50.33 21.10 39.49
C THR A 361 -49.02 21.51 38.81
N GLU A 362 -48.55 22.72 39.07
CA GLU A 362 -47.28 23.23 38.50
C GLU A 362 -46.09 22.32 38.86
N SER A 363 -46.05 21.81 40.10
CA SER A 363 -44.99 20.93 40.58
C SER A 363 -44.95 19.58 39.82
N SER A 364 -46.10 18.93 39.63
CA SER A 364 -46.15 17.66 38.89
C SER A 364 -45.84 17.86 37.40
N TYR A 365 -46.32 18.96 36.80
CA TYR A 365 -46.03 19.30 35.42
C TYR A 365 -44.55 19.63 35.15
N ASN A 366 -43.91 20.38 36.06
CA ASN A 366 -42.47 20.65 35.97
C ASN A 366 -41.65 19.36 36.08
N THR A 367 -42.06 18.43 36.94
CA THR A 367 -41.41 17.12 37.07
C THR A 367 -41.50 16.31 35.77
N LEU A 368 -42.68 16.26 35.14
CA LEU A 368 -42.86 15.62 33.84
C LEU A 368 -42.02 16.28 32.74
N SER A 369 -42.02 17.62 32.69
CA SER A 369 -41.27 18.38 31.69
C SER A 369 -39.77 18.12 31.76
N VAL A 370 -39.20 18.06 32.97
CA VAL A 370 -37.78 17.71 33.17
C VAL A 370 -37.49 16.29 32.70
N ALA A 371 -38.33 15.31 33.07
CA ALA A 371 -38.16 13.93 32.66
C ALA A 371 -38.27 13.75 31.13
N MET A 372 -39.15 14.50 30.46
CA MET A 372 -39.27 14.51 29.01
C MET A 372 -38.01 15.06 28.34
N VAL A 373 -37.43 16.16 28.84
CA VAL A 373 -36.18 16.71 28.30
C VAL A 373 -35.03 15.71 28.44
N GLU A 374 -34.91 15.04 29.59
CA GLU A 374 -33.91 13.99 29.76
C GLU A 374 -34.10 12.84 28.75
N ALA A 375 -35.33 12.32 28.60
CA ALA A 375 -35.64 11.27 27.64
C ALA A 375 -35.34 11.67 26.18
N TYR A 376 -35.69 12.92 25.80
CA TYR A 376 -35.35 13.45 24.49
C TYR A 376 -33.84 13.51 24.28
N ASN A 377 -33.07 14.01 25.25
CA ASN A 377 -31.61 14.06 25.15
C ASN A 377 -30.99 12.66 25.02
N PHE A 378 -31.49 11.65 25.74
CA PHE A 378 -31.06 10.27 25.57
C PHE A 378 -31.39 9.70 24.19
N SER A 379 -32.56 10.04 23.62
CA SER A 379 -32.92 9.64 22.25
C SER A 379 -31.98 10.23 21.19
N LYS A 380 -31.31 11.35 21.50
CA LYS A 380 -30.34 12.03 20.61
C LYS A 380 -28.90 11.65 20.91
N LYS A 381 -28.62 11.03 22.05
CA LYS A 381 -27.28 10.61 22.45
C LYS A 381 -26.82 9.49 21.53
N THR A 382 -25.62 9.64 20.97
CA THR A 382 -25.06 8.69 20.00
C THR A 382 -24.71 7.34 20.63
N ASP A 383 -24.18 7.36 21.85
CA ASP A 383 -23.61 6.23 22.59
C ASP A 383 -24.44 5.88 23.83
N VAL A 384 -25.77 5.93 23.71
CA VAL A 384 -26.66 5.54 24.80
C VAL A 384 -26.60 4.04 25.07
N THR A 385 -26.57 3.64 26.33
CA THR A 385 -26.61 2.23 26.76
C THR A 385 -28.02 1.77 27.10
N ALA A 386 -28.27 0.46 27.09
CA ALA A 386 -29.58 -0.10 27.47
C ALA A 386 -30.00 0.29 28.91
N ASP A 387 -29.06 0.32 29.84
CA ASP A 387 -29.31 0.72 31.24
C ASP A 387 -29.68 2.22 31.36
N GLU A 388 -29.05 3.08 30.55
CA GLU A 388 -29.40 4.50 30.49
C GLU A 388 -30.81 4.70 29.93
N VAL A 389 -31.18 3.96 28.87
CA VAL A 389 -32.53 3.99 28.30
C VAL A 389 -33.56 3.52 29.33
N GLU A 390 -33.32 2.39 30.00
CA GLU A 390 -34.23 1.87 31.03
C GLU A 390 -34.35 2.83 32.22
N GLY A 391 -33.26 3.50 32.60
CA GLY A 391 -33.28 4.56 33.61
C GLY A 391 -34.15 5.76 33.20
N ALA A 392 -34.02 6.21 31.95
CA ALA A 392 -34.83 7.30 31.40
C ALA A 392 -36.31 6.92 31.32
N VAL A 393 -36.61 5.70 30.89
CA VAL A 393 -37.98 5.15 30.88
C VAL A 393 -38.60 5.19 32.27
N LYS A 394 -37.91 4.65 33.29
CA LYS A 394 -38.43 4.62 34.67
C LYS A 394 -38.69 6.00 35.25
N LYS A 395 -37.80 6.97 34.99
CA LYS A 395 -38.00 8.36 35.42
C LYS A 395 -39.24 8.96 34.77
N LEU A 396 -39.43 8.71 33.48
CA LEU A 396 -40.56 9.24 32.73
C LEU A 396 -41.88 8.58 33.16
N GLU A 397 -41.90 7.26 33.36
CA GLU A 397 -43.04 6.53 33.94
C GLU A 397 -43.40 7.08 35.32
N SER A 398 -42.41 7.26 36.21
CA SER A 398 -42.64 7.82 37.55
C SER A 398 -43.21 9.25 37.50
N ALA A 399 -42.74 10.06 36.55
CA ALA A 399 -43.24 11.42 36.38
C ALA A 399 -44.68 11.44 35.83
N ILE A 400 -45.04 10.51 34.94
CA ILE A 400 -46.41 10.32 34.46
C ILE A 400 -47.32 9.86 35.61
N GLU A 401 -46.90 8.89 36.42
CA GLU A 401 -47.66 8.39 37.57
C GLU A 401 -47.85 9.46 38.64
N GLY A 402 -46.87 10.34 38.84
CA GLY A 402 -46.92 11.47 39.76
C GLY A 402 -47.71 12.69 39.26
N MET A 403 -48.40 12.59 38.12
CA MET A 403 -49.23 13.68 37.61
C MET A 403 -50.45 13.91 38.50
N GLU A 404 -50.53 15.11 39.10
CA GLU A 404 -51.61 15.48 40.01
C GLU A 404 -52.55 16.47 39.34
N ARG A 405 -53.85 16.13 39.26
CA ARG A 405 -54.86 17.04 38.74
C ARG A 405 -55.17 18.13 39.78
N ILE A 406 -55.38 19.36 39.32
CA ILE A 406 -55.92 20.42 40.16
C ILE A 406 -57.32 19.99 40.64
N THR A 407 -57.49 19.80 41.95
CA THR A 407 -58.81 19.54 42.54
C THR A 407 -59.63 20.82 42.54
N VAL A 408 -60.71 20.85 41.75
CA VAL A 408 -61.68 21.94 41.77
C VAL A 408 -62.59 21.72 42.98
N HIS A 409 -62.38 22.47 44.07
CA HIS A 409 -63.43 22.63 45.08
C HIS A 409 -64.61 23.40 44.46
N ALA A 410 -65.83 23.12 44.95
CA ALA A 410 -67.11 23.45 44.29
C ALA A 410 -67.41 24.96 44.08
N ASP A 411 -66.45 25.82 44.37
CA ASP A 411 -66.45 27.27 44.30
C ASP A 411 -65.50 27.85 43.23
N GLY A 412 -64.69 27.02 42.56
CA GLY A 412 -63.99 27.43 41.33
C GLY A 412 -62.68 28.20 41.52
N GLU A 413 -62.05 28.16 42.69
CA GLU A 413 -60.69 28.69 42.89
C GLU A 413 -59.62 27.58 42.85
N LYS A 414 -58.53 27.84 42.13
CA LYS A 414 -57.36 26.95 41.97
C LYS A 414 -56.39 27.08 43.15
N ASP A 415 -55.70 25.99 43.50
CA ASP A 415 -54.59 25.95 44.46
C ASP A 415 -53.52 27.01 44.14
N LYS A 416 -53.33 27.96 45.08
CA LYS A 416 -52.31 29.03 45.05
C LYS A 416 -51.18 28.67 46.02
N SER A 417 -49.95 29.14 45.76
CA SER A 417 -48.78 28.88 46.61
C SER A 417 -48.95 29.43 48.04
N ILE A 418 -48.45 28.67 49.04
CA ILE A 418 -48.54 28.99 50.47
C ILE A 418 -47.28 29.76 50.90
N GLY A 419 -47.43 30.99 51.39
CA GLY A 419 -46.35 31.78 51.99
C GLY A 419 -46.66 32.15 53.45
N SER A 420 -45.69 32.71 54.16
CA SER A 420 -45.86 33.16 55.55
C SER A 420 -45.48 34.63 55.71
N LEU A 421 -46.36 35.41 56.35
CA LEU A 421 -46.09 36.77 56.81
C LEU A 421 -45.91 36.75 58.33
N THR A 422 -44.74 37.18 58.80
CA THR A 422 -44.49 37.32 60.23
C THR A 422 -44.25 38.78 60.59
N VAL A 423 -45.07 39.30 61.50
CA VAL A 423 -44.90 40.65 62.07
C VAL A 423 -44.42 40.52 63.51
N ARG A 424 -43.31 41.19 63.82
CA ARG A 424 -42.70 41.24 65.16
C ARG A 424 -42.67 42.65 65.71
N VAL A 425 -43.15 42.81 66.93
CA VAL A 425 -43.05 44.06 67.70
C VAL A 425 -42.40 43.74 69.05
N GLY A 426 -41.12 44.11 69.20
CA GLY A 426 -40.31 43.70 70.35
C GLY A 426 -40.19 42.18 70.48
N ALA A 427 -40.54 41.61 71.65
CA ALA A 427 -40.47 40.17 71.93
C ALA A 427 -41.69 39.35 71.44
N THR A 428 -42.71 40.00 70.86
CA THR A 428 -43.96 39.34 70.45
C THR A 428 -43.99 39.17 68.93
N SER A 429 -44.40 37.99 68.45
CA SER A 429 -44.55 37.69 67.02
C SER A 429 -45.93 37.16 66.69
N VAL A 430 -46.52 37.63 65.61
CA VAL A 430 -47.69 37.02 64.97
C VAL A 430 -47.29 36.55 63.58
N THR A 431 -47.52 35.27 63.31
CA THR A 431 -47.27 34.66 62.00
C THR A 431 -48.60 34.24 61.38
N VAL A 432 -48.85 34.72 60.17
CA VAL A 432 -50.00 34.34 59.37
C VAL A 432 -49.50 33.58 58.16
N ASN A 433 -49.97 32.35 58.00
CA ASN A 433 -49.67 31.51 56.85
C ASN A 433 -50.86 31.56 55.89
N GLY A 434 -50.65 31.82 54.60
CA GLY A 434 -51.74 31.96 53.63
C GLY A 434 -51.31 32.14 52.18
N TYR A 435 -52.29 32.19 51.29
CA TYR A 435 -52.11 32.27 49.83
C TYR A 435 -51.59 33.66 49.37
N MET A 436 -50.53 33.72 48.56
CA MET A 436 -49.84 34.98 48.21
C MET A 436 -50.60 35.94 47.27
N ALA A 437 -51.60 35.48 46.50
CA ALA A 437 -52.32 36.35 45.55
C ALA A 437 -53.19 37.45 46.20
N ASP A 438 -53.65 37.24 47.44
CA ASP A 438 -54.40 38.25 48.19
C ASP A 438 -53.50 39.33 48.79
N TYR A 439 -52.20 39.06 48.89
CA TYR A 439 -51.29 39.97 49.55
C TYR A 439 -50.92 41.18 48.67
N THR A 440 -50.89 41.07 47.35
CA THR A 440 -50.61 42.25 46.49
C THR A 440 -51.73 43.30 46.54
N GLY A 441 -52.98 42.89 46.82
CA GLY A 441 -54.09 43.78 47.14
C GLY A 441 -54.04 44.31 48.57
N PHE A 442 -53.68 43.44 49.52
CA PHE A 442 -53.47 43.77 50.94
C PHE A 442 -52.32 44.77 51.13
N PHE A 443 -51.17 44.61 50.46
CA PHE A 443 -50.00 45.49 50.49
C PHE A 443 -50.31 46.84 49.85
N ARG A 444 -51.02 46.87 48.71
CA ARG A 444 -51.51 48.13 48.12
C ARG A 444 -52.39 48.90 49.10
N LYS A 445 -53.30 48.21 49.80
CA LYS A 445 -54.24 48.82 50.75
C LYS A 445 -53.58 49.23 52.07
N MET A 446 -52.63 48.43 52.57
CA MET A 446 -51.87 48.72 53.79
C MET A 446 -50.97 49.95 53.61
N LEU A 447 -50.30 50.06 52.45
CA LEU A 447 -49.41 51.18 52.10
C LEU A 447 -50.16 52.43 51.63
N SER A 448 -51.35 52.29 51.02
CA SER A 448 -52.14 53.44 50.56
C SER A 448 -53.11 54.01 51.61
N GLU A 449 -53.54 53.23 52.61
CA GLU A 449 -54.57 53.65 53.58
C GLU A 449 -54.06 53.84 55.03
N ASN A 450 -52.76 53.64 55.33
CA ASN A 450 -52.19 53.75 56.70
C ASN A 450 -53.05 53.02 57.75
N LEU A 451 -53.23 51.70 57.58
CA LEU A 451 -54.07 50.88 58.47
C LEU A 451 -53.33 50.49 59.77
N ASP A 452 -53.88 50.90 60.91
CA ASP A 452 -53.42 50.54 62.26
C ASP A 452 -53.85 49.10 62.66
N PHE A 453 -52.97 48.37 63.35
CA PHE A 453 -53.23 47.03 63.90
C PHE A 453 -53.91 47.11 65.28
N ILE A 454 -55.03 46.39 65.47
CA ILE A 454 -55.71 46.24 66.78
C ILE A 454 -55.21 44.96 67.47
N TYR A 455 -54.63 45.08 68.68
CA TYR A 455 -54.41 43.98 69.61
C TYR A 455 -55.41 44.11 70.77
N ASN A 456 -56.32 43.15 70.91
CA ASN A 456 -57.19 43.04 72.09
C ASN A 456 -56.63 41.94 73.02
N PRO A 457 -56.17 42.24 74.26
CA PRO A 457 -55.52 41.26 75.12
C PRO A 457 -56.48 40.29 75.83
N VAL A 458 -57.80 40.37 75.65
CA VAL A 458 -58.76 39.54 76.41
C VAL A 458 -59.89 39.03 75.51
N GLY A 459 -59.77 37.79 75.02
CA GLY A 459 -60.85 37.01 74.39
C GLY A 459 -60.52 36.54 72.96
N GLU A 460 -60.67 35.24 72.71
CA GLU A 460 -60.43 34.59 71.41
C GLU A 460 -61.30 35.19 70.30
N GLY A 461 -60.67 35.74 69.25
CA GLY A 461 -61.32 36.15 68.00
C GLY A 461 -60.84 37.49 67.44
N VAL A 462 -60.51 37.52 66.15
CA VAL A 462 -60.23 38.76 65.39
C VAL A 462 -61.50 39.16 64.65
N GLU A 463 -62.11 40.29 65.01
CA GLU A 463 -63.18 40.94 64.21
C GLU A 463 -62.65 42.24 63.58
N PHE A 464 -63.00 42.49 62.32
CA PHE A 464 -62.60 43.68 61.57
C PHE A 464 -63.74 44.71 61.55
N GLY A 465 -63.51 45.90 62.11
CA GLY A 465 -64.45 47.02 62.11
C GLY A 465 -63.79 48.35 61.77
N LYS A 466 -64.49 49.20 61.00
CA LYS A 466 -64.04 50.53 60.56
C LYS A 466 -63.99 51.52 61.73
N GLY A 467 -62.79 51.93 62.16
CA GLY A 467 -62.63 53.02 63.13
C GLY A 467 -61.15 53.35 63.40
N LYS A 468 -60.78 54.63 63.29
CA LYS A 468 -59.42 55.17 63.45
C LYS A 468 -58.94 55.08 64.91
N VAL A 469 -57.75 54.52 65.18
CA VAL A 469 -57.02 54.65 66.46
C VAL A 469 -55.50 54.61 66.23
N LYS A 470 -54.79 55.70 66.57
CA LYS A 470 -53.32 55.82 66.51
C LYS A 470 -52.63 54.80 67.43
N VAL A 471 -51.63 54.08 66.90
CA VAL A 471 -50.71 53.25 67.71
C VAL A 471 -49.49 54.08 68.12
N PHE A 472 -49.24 54.20 69.43
CA PHE A 472 -47.99 54.72 69.97
C PHE A 472 -46.98 53.57 70.13
N LEU A 473 -45.92 53.60 69.33
CA LEU A 473 -44.73 52.78 69.58
C LEU A 473 -43.92 53.47 70.68
N GLY A 474 -43.70 52.81 71.82
CA GLY A 474 -42.64 53.21 72.75
C GLY A 474 -41.26 52.78 72.21
N GLU A 475 -40.29 52.48 73.09
CA GLU A 475 -38.90 52.06 72.78
C GLU A 475 -38.75 50.71 72.00
N LYS A 476 -39.68 50.34 71.11
CA LYS A 476 -39.73 49.03 70.45
C LYS A 476 -39.55 49.13 68.94
N THR A 477 -38.68 48.29 68.37
CA THR A 477 -38.48 48.12 66.93
C THR A 477 -39.62 47.30 66.29
N LEU A 478 -40.14 47.79 65.16
CA LEU A 478 -41.05 47.03 64.30
C LEU A 478 -40.22 46.28 63.25
N ARG A 479 -40.44 44.96 63.14
CA ARG A 479 -39.82 44.12 62.12
C ARG A 479 -40.88 43.33 61.38
N ILE A 480 -40.90 43.46 60.06
CA ILE A 480 -41.78 42.72 59.17
C ILE A 480 -40.93 41.83 58.28
N THR A 481 -41.19 40.53 58.31
CA THR A 481 -40.50 39.56 57.46
C THR A 481 -41.52 38.84 56.60
N VAL A 482 -41.31 38.93 55.28
CA VAL A 482 -42.08 38.20 54.27
C VAL A 482 -41.18 37.11 53.71
N THR A 483 -41.67 35.87 53.67
CA THR A 483 -40.91 34.72 53.17
C THR A 483 -41.76 33.90 52.22
N GLY A 484 -41.21 33.61 51.04
CA GLY A 484 -41.86 32.84 49.97
C GLY A 484 -41.02 32.87 48.70
N ASP A 485 -41.18 31.88 47.82
CA ASP A 485 -40.50 31.83 46.52
C ASP A 485 -41.36 32.53 45.45
N LEU A 486 -41.04 33.79 45.12
CA LEU A 486 -41.79 34.61 44.15
C LEU A 486 -41.00 34.76 42.83
N PRO A 487 -41.55 34.38 41.65
CA PRO A 487 -40.85 34.54 40.37
C PRO A 487 -40.70 36.02 40.00
N LEU A 488 -39.54 36.38 39.44
CA LEU A 488 -39.31 37.73 38.92
C LEU A 488 -40.04 37.94 37.59
N PHE A 489 -41.08 38.77 37.58
CA PHE A 489 -41.42 39.57 36.40
C PHE A 489 -40.87 40.97 36.62
N GLN A 490 -40.11 41.48 35.65
CA GLN A 490 -39.44 42.80 35.73
C GLN A 490 -40.43 43.96 35.95
N GLU A 491 -41.72 43.74 35.69
CA GLU A 491 -42.81 44.70 35.80
C GLU A 491 -43.38 44.84 37.24
N ASP A 492 -43.16 43.85 38.13
CA ASP A 492 -43.78 43.82 39.48
C ASP A 492 -42.94 44.50 40.58
N LEU A 493 -41.65 44.75 40.34
CA LEU A 493 -40.75 45.43 41.29
C LEU A 493 -40.83 46.96 41.24
N ALA A 494 -41.50 47.53 40.23
CA ALA A 494 -41.59 48.97 40.01
C ALA A 494 -42.59 49.68 40.94
N ALA A 495 -43.33 48.96 41.79
CA ALA A 495 -44.46 49.50 42.55
C ALA A 495 -44.18 49.83 44.04
N VAL A 496 -42.92 49.74 44.49
CA VAL A 496 -42.55 49.97 45.91
C VAL A 496 -41.92 51.35 46.09
N THR A 497 -42.69 52.31 46.58
CA THR A 497 -42.20 53.64 46.97
C THR A 497 -41.58 53.62 48.37
N PHE A 498 -40.36 54.13 48.51
CA PHE A 498 -39.75 54.47 49.81
C PHE A 498 -40.10 55.92 50.17
N GLY A 499 -40.96 56.10 51.17
CA GLY A 499 -41.30 57.39 51.79
C GLY A 499 -42.41 58.19 51.10
N ASN A 500 -43.35 58.74 51.89
CA ASN A 500 -44.33 59.73 51.43
C ASN A 500 -44.05 61.09 52.10
N LEU A 501 -43.49 62.04 51.37
CA LEU A 501 -43.59 63.46 51.69
C LEU A 501 -44.91 63.98 51.10
N ASN A 502 -45.80 64.44 51.97
CA ASN A 502 -47.12 64.95 51.61
C ASN A 502 -47.01 66.37 51.02
N LEU A 503 -47.42 66.59 49.78
CA LEU A 503 -47.76 67.93 49.28
C LEU A 503 -49.04 67.85 48.46
N GLY A 504 -50.05 68.59 48.92
CA GLY A 504 -51.41 68.54 48.39
C GLY A 504 -51.57 69.08 46.96
N SER A 505 -52.72 68.68 46.40
CA SER A 505 -53.47 69.24 45.26
C SER A 505 -52.96 69.02 43.83
N THR A 506 -53.79 68.23 43.13
CA THR A 506 -54.33 68.37 41.75
C THR A 506 -53.42 68.31 40.52
N GLU A 507 -53.84 67.38 39.64
CA GLU A 507 -53.69 67.29 38.18
C GLU A 507 -52.54 66.46 37.57
N PHE A 508 -52.96 65.69 36.57
CA PHE A 508 -52.25 64.67 35.80
C PHE A 508 -51.08 65.23 34.97
N MET A 509 -50.02 64.42 34.78
CA MET A 509 -49.62 63.82 33.49
C MET A 509 -48.19 63.25 33.55
N VAL A 510 -48.12 61.92 33.38
CA VAL A 510 -47.20 61.11 32.54
C VAL A 510 -45.67 61.34 32.57
N ALA A 511 -44.99 60.20 32.84
CA ALA A 511 -43.62 59.78 32.50
C ALA A 511 -42.48 60.31 33.39
N GLU A 512 -41.74 59.41 34.05
CA GLU A 512 -40.48 58.83 33.55
C GLU A 512 -40.00 57.73 34.52
N GLU A 513 -39.24 56.77 33.97
CA GLU A 513 -38.56 55.68 34.68
C GLU A 513 -37.59 56.24 35.73
N GLU A 514 -37.82 56.01 37.02
CA GLU A 514 -36.89 56.20 38.16
C GLU A 514 -37.74 55.96 39.44
N ASN A 515 -37.47 55.09 40.42
CA ASN A 515 -36.33 55.08 41.33
C ASN A 515 -36.53 53.96 42.38
N MET A 516 -35.72 52.89 42.34
CA MET A 516 -35.11 52.41 43.59
C MET A 516 -33.69 52.98 43.56
N GLY A 517 -33.34 53.85 44.51
CA GLY A 517 -31.96 54.31 44.63
C GLY A 517 -30.98 53.13 44.76
N ASN A 518 -29.70 53.34 44.49
CA ASN A 518 -28.70 52.27 44.62
C ASN A 518 -28.70 51.69 46.06
N PRO A 519 -28.51 50.37 46.23
CA PRO A 519 -28.44 49.76 47.55
C PRO A 519 -27.29 50.38 48.37
N THR A 520 -27.55 50.63 49.65
CA THR A 520 -26.52 51.13 50.58
C THR A 520 -25.48 50.04 50.89
N SER A 521 -25.85 48.77 50.77
CA SER A 521 -24.88 47.67 50.74
C SER A 521 -25.35 46.45 49.94
N TYR A 522 -24.37 45.71 49.42
CA TYR A 522 -24.56 44.46 48.68
C TYR A 522 -23.68 43.37 49.29
N GLU A 523 -24.26 42.20 49.51
CA GLU A 523 -23.53 41.01 49.92
C GLU A 523 -23.98 39.79 49.12
N SER A 524 -23.02 38.94 48.73
CA SER A 524 -23.32 37.65 48.10
C SER A 524 -22.92 36.52 49.04
N ARG A 525 -23.76 35.51 49.18
CA ARG A 525 -23.53 34.35 50.05
C ARG A 525 -23.96 33.05 49.38
N VAL A 526 -23.38 31.95 49.86
CA VAL A 526 -23.88 30.61 49.56
C VAL A 526 -24.68 30.15 50.77
N LEU A 527 -25.97 29.90 50.56
CA LEU A 527 -26.86 29.34 51.57
C LEU A 527 -26.95 27.84 51.34
N THR A 528 -26.71 27.03 52.37
CA THR A 528 -26.90 25.58 52.30
C THR A 528 -28.15 25.21 53.09
N GLU A 529 -29.18 24.75 52.39
CA GLU A 529 -30.46 24.37 52.99
C GLU A 529 -30.88 23.00 52.46
N ASN A 530 -31.26 22.09 53.35
CA ASN A 530 -31.61 20.70 53.01
C ASN A 530 -30.60 19.98 52.10
N GLY A 531 -29.30 20.30 52.25
CA GLY A 531 -28.20 19.68 51.50
C GLY A 531 -28.01 20.22 50.07
N LYS A 532 -28.74 21.26 49.66
CA LYS A 532 -28.51 21.99 48.41
C LYS A 532 -27.87 23.36 48.68
N GLU A 533 -26.91 23.74 47.84
CA GLU A 533 -26.26 25.06 47.88
C GLU A 533 -26.97 26.03 46.93
N TYR A 534 -27.36 27.19 47.45
CA TYR A 534 -27.99 28.27 46.72
C TYR A 534 -27.09 29.50 46.74
N LYS A 535 -26.84 30.10 45.58
CA LYS A 535 -26.14 31.39 45.49
C LYS A 535 -27.17 32.51 45.66
N ILE A 536 -27.11 33.17 46.81
CA ILE A 536 -28.01 34.26 47.15
C ILE A 536 -27.27 35.60 47.14
N ALA A 537 -28.01 36.64 46.79
CA ALA A 537 -27.59 38.02 46.94
C ALA A 537 -28.52 38.74 47.92
N ILE A 538 -27.91 39.57 48.76
CA ILE A 538 -28.56 40.34 49.81
C ILE A 538 -28.33 41.81 49.49
N LEU A 539 -29.42 42.54 49.26
CA LEU A 539 -29.43 43.97 48.99
C LEU A 539 -30.01 44.68 50.21
N THR A 540 -29.29 45.67 50.72
CA THR A 540 -29.77 46.51 51.84
C THR A 540 -29.96 47.94 51.37
N TYR A 541 -31.08 48.53 51.78
CA TYR A 541 -31.43 49.92 51.56
C TYR A 541 -31.74 50.53 52.92
N GLU A 542 -31.11 51.66 53.24
CA GLU A 542 -31.21 52.29 54.56
C GLU A 542 -31.42 53.80 54.36
N ASN A 543 -32.45 54.34 54.99
CA ASN A 543 -32.72 55.78 55.00
C ASN A 543 -32.32 56.35 56.37
N GLU A 544 -31.30 57.23 56.37
CA GLU A 544 -30.72 57.78 57.60
C GLU A 544 -31.64 58.81 58.28
N ASP A 545 -32.57 59.43 57.56
CA ASP A 545 -33.42 60.50 58.10
C ASP A 545 -34.58 59.97 58.96
N ASP A 546 -35.19 58.85 58.55
CA ASP A 546 -36.34 58.26 59.22
C ASP A 546 -36.03 56.95 59.96
N GLY A 547 -34.84 56.36 59.78
CA GLY A 547 -34.44 55.13 60.48
C GLY A 547 -35.07 53.85 59.93
N LEU A 548 -35.57 53.88 58.69
CA LEU A 548 -36.10 52.71 57.97
C LEU A 548 -35.00 51.96 57.23
N LYS A 549 -34.95 50.63 57.44
CA LYS A 549 -34.04 49.70 56.77
C LYS A 549 -34.81 48.58 56.10
N MET A 550 -34.58 48.39 54.79
CA MET A 550 -35.07 47.23 54.04
C MET A 550 -33.91 46.33 53.64
N THR A 551 -34.12 45.02 53.76
CA THR A 551 -33.18 44.00 53.30
C THR A 551 -33.90 42.99 52.43
N VAL A 552 -33.41 42.78 51.20
CA VAL A 552 -33.98 41.86 50.21
C VAL A 552 -32.99 40.73 49.97
N GLN A 553 -33.46 39.48 50.10
CA GLN A 553 -32.68 38.30 49.74
C GLN A 553 -33.30 37.63 48.51
N TYR A 554 -32.49 37.40 47.48
CA TYR A 554 -32.93 36.79 46.24
C TYR A 554 -31.95 35.73 45.72
N ASP A 555 -32.48 34.72 45.05
CA ASP A 555 -31.74 33.61 44.46
C ASP A 555 -31.25 33.97 43.05
N THR A 556 -29.94 33.95 42.86
CA THR A 556 -29.31 34.37 41.60
C THR A 556 -29.37 33.32 40.49
N ILE A 557 -29.64 32.05 40.83
CA ILE A 557 -29.74 30.94 39.87
C ILE A 557 -31.20 30.70 39.51
N GLY A 558 -32.09 30.78 40.51
CA GLY A 558 -33.53 30.58 40.31
C GLY A 558 -34.28 31.81 39.80
N GLN A 559 -33.79 33.03 40.00
CA GLN A 559 -34.52 34.28 39.73
C GLN A 559 -35.80 34.45 40.58
N TYR A 560 -35.74 34.12 41.87
CA TYR A 560 -36.84 34.30 42.83
C TYR A 560 -36.41 35.19 44.01
N ILE A 561 -37.32 36.05 44.51
CA ILE A 561 -37.15 36.70 45.82
C ILE A 561 -37.51 35.66 46.88
N ARG A 562 -36.62 35.46 47.87
CA ARG A 562 -36.81 34.49 48.96
C ARG A 562 -37.36 35.13 50.22
N SER A 563 -36.88 36.32 50.54
CA SER A 563 -37.39 37.08 51.68
C SER A 563 -37.18 38.58 51.52
N VAL A 564 -38.11 39.35 52.07
CA VAL A 564 -37.97 40.79 52.27
C VAL A 564 -38.18 41.10 53.75
N GLU A 565 -37.24 41.86 54.32
CA GLU A 565 -37.29 42.31 55.71
C GLU A 565 -37.33 43.84 55.76
N PHE A 566 -38.27 44.38 56.53
CA PHE A 566 -38.34 45.80 56.86
C PHE A 566 -38.13 45.99 58.36
N VAL A 567 -37.28 46.94 58.73
CA VAL A 567 -36.94 47.28 60.12
C VAL A 567 -37.05 48.79 60.29
N GLN A 568 -37.90 49.23 61.21
CA GLN A 568 -38.05 50.64 61.57
C GLN A 568 -37.55 50.86 63.01
N THR A 569 -36.56 51.74 63.17
CA THR A 569 -36.02 52.17 64.49
C THR A 569 -36.20 53.67 64.68
N GLU A 570 -36.57 54.13 65.88
CA GLU A 570 -36.72 55.57 66.16
C GLU A 570 -35.34 56.28 66.17
N ASN A 571 -35.27 57.49 65.59
CA ASN A 571 -34.11 58.36 65.57
C ASN A 571 -34.00 59.14 66.92
N PRO A 572 -32.86 59.15 67.63
CA PRO A 572 -32.74 59.77 68.96
C PRO A 572 -32.59 61.30 68.86
N ALA A 573 -33.69 62.04 68.75
CA ALA A 573 -33.69 63.49 68.95
C ALA A 573 -34.88 63.92 69.80
N GLY A 574 -34.60 64.30 71.05
CA GLY A 574 -35.60 64.57 72.07
C GLY A 574 -36.42 65.86 71.90
N ALA A 575 -37.56 65.88 72.61
CA ALA A 575 -38.29 66.99 73.24
C ALA A 575 -38.27 68.38 72.56
N VAL A 576 -39.40 69.06 72.38
CA VAL A 576 -40.24 69.63 73.45
C VAL A 576 -41.60 70.05 72.84
N GLU A 577 -42.72 69.66 73.45
CA GLU A 577 -44.02 70.33 73.28
C GLU A 577 -44.06 71.64 74.07
N PRO A 578 -44.62 72.75 73.56
CA PRO A 578 -45.06 73.84 74.40
C PRO A 578 -46.45 73.54 74.99
N THR A 579 -46.48 73.58 76.32
CA THR A 579 -47.60 73.42 77.25
C THR A 579 -48.79 74.36 77.02
N GLU A 580 -50.01 73.85 77.25
CA GLU A 580 -51.14 74.66 77.76
C GLU A 580 -51.59 74.13 79.14
N PRO A 581 -52.06 75.01 80.05
CA PRO A 581 -52.03 74.77 81.49
C PRO A 581 -53.24 74.00 82.02
N THR A 582 -52.95 73.25 83.09
CA THR A 582 -53.83 72.49 83.98
C THR A 582 -54.96 73.28 84.62
N GLU A 583 -56.14 72.66 84.74
CA GLU A 583 -57.07 72.91 85.85
C GLU A 583 -57.21 71.64 86.73
N PRO A 584 -57.11 71.77 88.06
CA PRO A 584 -57.15 70.65 88.99
C PRO A 584 -58.60 70.26 89.34
N THR A 585 -58.80 68.96 89.55
CA THR A 585 -60.01 68.39 90.12
C THR A 585 -60.13 68.76 91.60
N GLU A 586 -61.22 69.43 91.97
CA GLU A 586 -61.65 69.58 93.37
C GLU A 586 -62.22 68.23 93.90
N PRO A 587 -61.90 67.83 95.15
CA PRO A 587 -62.45 66.64 95.76
C PRO A 587 -63.79 66.93 96.49
N ALA A 588 -64.55 65.85 96.70
CA ALA A 588 -65.88 65.82 97.28
C ALA A 588 -66.04 66.51 98.66
N GLU A 589 -67.28 66.93 98.88
CA GLU A 589 -67.85 67.69 100.00
C GLU A 589 -67.45 67.25 101.43
N GLY A 590 -67.26 68.26 102.30
CA GLY A 590 -67.23 68.14 103.75
C GLY A 590 -67.02 69.48 104.48
N LEU A 591 -68.14 70.09 104.92
CA LEU A 591 -68.37 71.31 105.76
C LEU A 591 -68.20 72.70 105.15
#